data_AF-A0A2K8SYD1-F1
#
_entry.id   AF-A0A2K8SYD1-F1
#
_cell.length_a   1.000
_cell.length_b   1.000
_cell.length_c   1.000
_cell.angle_alpha   90.00
_cell.angle_beta   90.00
_cell.angle_gamma   90.00
#
_symmetry.space_group_name_H-M   'P 1'
#
loop_
_entity.id
_entity.type
_entity.pdbx_description
1 polymer ?
#
loop_
_entity_poly.entity_id
_entity_poly.type
_entity_poly.pdbx_seq_one_letter_code
_entity_poly.pdbx_strand_id
1 'polypeptide(L)' 'MKPLTPKEQKVVDEFEKARPGLGAIAESNIRNNDKTGWAEIIADTPESELVAGEGFASNTFMYKRIGG' A
#
# COMPACT_ATOMS: atom_id res chain seq x y z
N MET A 1 13.25 -16.77 1.70
CA MET A 1 12.25 -15.69 1.54
C MET A 1 11.39 -16.01 0.34
N LYS A 2 10.06 -15.87 0.43
CA LYS A 2 9.17 -16.06 -0.72
C LYS A 2 9.38 -14.88 -1.71
N PRO A 3 9.50 -15.14 -3.02
CA PRO A 3 9.52 -14.06 -4.02
C PRO A 3 8.18 -13.32 -4.02
N LEU A 4 8.20 -12.01 -4.28
CA LEU A 4 6.99 -11.22 -4.47
C LEU A 4 6.28 -11.68 -5.74
N THR A 5 4.95 -11.66 -5.69
CA THR A 5 4.11 -11.87 -6.87
C THR A 5 4.19 -10.66 -7.82
N PRO A 6 3.81 -10.82 -9.11
CA PRO A 6 3.81 -9.69 -10.04
C PRO A 6 2.99 -8.48 -9.56
N LYS A 7 1.84 -8.72 -8.91
CA LYS A 7 1.02 -7.65 -8.32
C LYS A 7 1.72 -6.93 -7.17
N GLU A 8 2.31 -7.68 -6.24
CA GLU A 8 3.06 -7.10 -5.11
C GLU A 8 4.27 -6.30 -5.59
N GLN A 9 4.98 -6.82 -6.60
CA GLN A 9 6.11 -6.10 -7.20
C GLN A 9 5.66 -4.80 -7.87
N LYS A 10 4.52 -4.81 -8.56
CA LYS A 10 3.94 -3.59 -9.14
C LYS A 10 3.68 -2.52 -8.08
N VAL A 11 3.17 -2.90 -6.90
CA VAL A 11 2.96 -1.96 -5.79
C VAL A 11 4.28 -1.39 -5.30
N VAL A 12 5.32 -2.21 -5.14
CA VAL A 12 6.66 -1.74 -4.76
C VAL A 12 7.18 -0.72 -5.77
N ASP A 13 7.06 -1.01 -7.06
CA ASP A 13 7.54 -0.14 -8.13
C ASP A 13 6.76 1.18 -8.19
N GLU A 14 5.43 1.15 -8.00
CA GLU A 14 4.60 2.35 -7.99
C GLU A 14 4.90 3.26 -6.78
N PHE A 15 5.12 2.69 -5.59
CA PHE A 15 5.54 3.47 -4.43
C PHE A 15 6.94 4.06 -4.60
N GLU A 16 7.88 3.30 -5.17
CA GLU A 16 9.24 3.80 -5.46
C GLU A 16 9.22 4.95 -6.48
N LYS A 17 8.40 4.84 -7.54
CA LYS A 17 8.20 5.92 -8.52
C LYS A 17 7.56 7.15 -7.88
N ALA A 18 6.57 6.96 -7.01
CA ALA A 18 5.88 8.06 -6.35
C ALA A 18 6.83 8.87 -5.44
N ARG A 19 7.69 8.17 -4.69
CA ARG A 19 8.77 8.79 -3.94
C ARG A 19 9.90 7.78 -3.71
N PRO A 20 11.14 8.10 -4.14
CA PRO A 20 12.27 7.23 -3.92
C PRO A 20 12.44 6.84 -2.45
N GLY A 21 12.62 5.55 -2.19
CA GLY A 21 12.71 4.94 -0.86
C GLY A 21 11.39 4.41 -0.28
N LEU A 22 10.22 4.77 -0.85
CA LEU A 22 8.95 4.19 -0.40
C LEU A 22 8.75 2.75 -0.90
N GLY A 23 9.41 2.33 -1.98
CA GLY A 23 9.32 0.95 -2.48
C GLY A 23 9.82 -0.06 -1.45
N ALA A 24 10.93 0.25 -0.77
CA ALA A 24 11.46 -0.59 0.30
C ALA A 24 10.50 -0.71 1.50
N ILE A 25 9.75 0.36 1.79
CA ILE A 25 8.72 0.36 2.85
C ILE A 25 7.52 -0.49 2.42
N ALA A 26 7.07 -0.33 1.18
CA ALA A 26 6.00 -1.14 0.61
C ALA A 26 6.36 -2.63 0.61
N GLU A 27 7.58 -2.98 0.19
CA GLU A 27 8.09 -4.35 0.25
C GLU A 27 8.09 -4.89 1.68
N SER A 28 8.57 -4.11 2.64
CA SER A 28 8.56 -4.50 4.06
C SER A 28 7.14 -4.75 4.58
N ASN A 29 6.18 -3.90 4.22
CA ASN A 29 4.78 -4.07 4.63
C ASN A 29 4.16 -5.33 4.01
N ILE A 30 4.43 -5.60 2.73
CA ILE A 30 3.97 -6.81 2.04
C ILE A 30 4.56 -8.06 2.68
N ARG A 31 5.85 -8.04 3.02
CA ARG A 31 6.52 -9.18 3.67
C ARG A 31 6.07 -9.42 5.10
N ASN A 32 5.71 -8.36 5.83
CA ASN A 32 5.14 -8.42 7.19
C ASN A 32 3.60 -8.46 7.16
N ASN A 33 3.02 -9.19 6.20
CA ASN A 33 1.58 -9.24 5.99
C ASN A 33 0.81 -9.70 7.24
N ASP A 34 1.42 -10.53 8.09
CA ASP A 34 0.87 -10.97 9.37
C ASP A 34 0.49 -9.80 10.30
N LYS A 35 1.09 -8.63 10.10
CA LYS A 35 0.85 -7.41 10.90
C LYS A 35 0.18 -6.31 10.12
N THR A 36 0.36 -6.26 8.80
CA THR A 36 -0.09 -5.15 7.96
C THR A 36 -1.32 -5.48 7.13
N GLY A 37 -1.54 -6.74 6.74
CA GLY A 37 -2.58 -7.17 5.82
C GLY A 37 -2.38 -6.73 4.36
N TRP A 38 -1.22 -6.18 3.99
CA TRP A 38 -1.01 -5.61 2.65
C TRP A 38 -1.08 -6.64 1.52
N ALA A 39 -0.49 -7.81 1.69
CA ALA A 39 -0.51 -8.85 0.66
C ALA A 39 -1.93 -9.34 0.37
N GLU A 40 -2.79 -9.43 1.39
CA GLU A 40 -4.21 -9.78 1.23
C GLU A 40 -4.97 -8.69 0.49
N ILE A 41 -4.81 -7.43 0.89
CA ILE A 41 -5.42 -6.28 0.22
C ILE A 41 -4.99 -6.23 -1.25
N ILE A 42 -3.70 -6.44 -1.55
CA ILE A 42 -3.15 -6.41 -2.92
C ILE A 42 -3.70 -7.57 -3.76
N ALA A 43 -3.89 -8.75 -3.16
CA ALA A 43 -4.48 -9.90 -3.84
C ALA A 43 -5.91 -9.58 -4.30
N ASP A 44 -6.71 -8.98 -3.42
CA ASP A 44 -8.11 -8.63 -3.65
C ASP A 44 -8.30 -7.36 -4.50
N THR A 45 -7.31 -6.47 -4.50
CA THR A 45 -7.36 -5.22 -5.29
C THR A 45 -7.16 -5.52 -6.79
N PRO A 46 -8.02 -4.98 -7.67
CA PRO A 46 -7.83 -5.09 -9.12
C PRO A 46 -6.50 -4.46 -9.55
N GLU A 47 -5.80 -5.09 -10.50
CA GLU A 47 -4.48 -4.60 -10.93
C GLU A 47 -4.53 -3.20 -11.58
N SER A 48 -5.68 -2.80 -12.11
CA SER A 48 -5.93 -1.44 -12.63
C SER A 48 -5.98 -0.36 -11.55
N GLU A 49 -6.19 -0.74 -10.29
CA GLU A 49 -6.24 0.17 -9.13
C GLU A 49 -4.89 0.23 -8.40
N LEU A 50 -3.97 -0.68 -8.69
CA LEU A 50 -2.59 -0.70 -8.17
C LEU A 50 -1.70 0.29 -8.95
N VAL A 51 -2.09 1.56 -8.95
CA VAL A 51 -1.37 2.66 -9.59
C VAL A 51 -1.20 3.76 -8.57
N ALA A 52 -0.03 4.39 -8.50
CA ALA A 52 0.17 5.56 -7.65
C ALA A 52 -0.61 6.76 -8.24
N GLY A 53 -1.89 6.85 -7.92
CA GLY A 53 -2.72 8.01 -8.24
C GLY A 53 -2.57 9.10 -7.17
N GLU A 54 -2.80 10.36 -7.56
CA GLU A 54 -3.22 11.42 -6.62
C GLU A 54 -4.66 11.12 -6.16
N GLY A 55 -4.86 9.97 -5.52
CA GLY A 55 -6.07 9.72 -4.76
C GLY A 55 -6.06 10.73 -3.62
N PHE A 56 -6.88 11.77 -3.72
CA PHE A 56 -7.35 12.45 -2.52
C PHE A 56 -7.85 11.34 -1.61
N ALA A 57 -7.10 11.06 -0.55
CA ALA A 57 -7.69 10.43 0.61
C ALA A 57 -8.75 11.43 1.06
N SER A 58 -9.97 11.30 0.54
CA SER A 58 -11.18 11.74 1.21
C SER A 58 -11.36 10.81 2.43
N ASN A 59 -10.36 10.83 3.31
CA ASN A 59 -10.51 10.52 4.71
C ASN A 59 -11.36 11.64 5.31
N THR A 60 -12.63 11.67 4.90
CA THR A 60 -13.73 12.30 5.62
C THR A 60 -14.07 11.45 6.86
N PHE A 61 -13.20 10.53 7.28
CA PHE A 61 -13.07 10.15 8.69
C PHE A 61 -12.54 11.35 9.46
N MET A 62 -13.47 12.26 9.73
CA MET A 62 -13.41 13.29 10.73
C MET A 62 -12.77 12.71 12.00
N TYR A 63 -11.50 13.04 12.26
CA TYR A 63 -10.98 13.09 13.62
C TYR A 63 -11.75 14.20 14.34
N LYS A 64 -13.01 13.92 14.71
CA LYS A 64 -13.71 14.68 15.73
C LYS A 64 -12.93 14.36 17.01
N ARG A 65 -12.03 15.28 17.38
CA ARG A 65 -11.36 15.33 18.67
C ARG A 65 -12.46 15.29 19.75
N ILE A 66 -12.82 14.10 20.20
CA ILE A 66 -13.57 13.93 21.45
C ILE A 66 -12.50 13.98 22.54
N GLY A 67 -12.38 15.17 23.12
CA GLY A 67 -11.61 15.45 24.32
C GLY A 67 -12.24 16.69 24.93
N GLY A 68 -13.29 16.45 25.73
CA GLY A 68 -13.78 17.41 26.71
C GLY A 68 -12.91 17.40 27.96
#